data_AF-A0A6B1E5Y3-F1
#
_entry.id   AF-A0A6B1E5Y3-F1
#
_cell.length_a   1.000
_cell.length_b   1.000
_cell.length_c   1.000
_cell.angle_alpha   90.00
_cell.angle_beta   90.00
_cell.angle_gamma   90.00
#
_symmetry.space_group_name_H-M   'P 1'
#
loop_
_entity.id
_entity.type
_entity.pdbx_description
1 polymer ?
#
loop_
_entity_poly.entity_id
_entity_poly.type
_entity_poly.pdbx_seq_one_letter_code
_entity_poly.pdbx_strand_id
1 'polypeptide(L)'
;MPSNHRAELEQIIDRWEQRHEWRALSRSLPRSLILALLLSLVIGAAGYWRLGLGAEQVALIAAGLCALGAVGNLLRALLFPRDLPARARYFDLEFNLGERVSTAFELLSGRIGAHPDIAARQLADTLTQARAINPRERIALDFRRGELLAMLALAVAVLGMIALPAIVGAELLTEPPAQVLESAREETREMIEAAAKDPDLDEIVRQDLLDALEIALERLEESEISQEEAFAAMSQLESTLDELGDELGETLELDQSALQAGLEALEGFGPPLEDTGGDEQPGNDFSALSEALEQLAQDAREMSAEERAAAASALEEAADELAQLDSALQERLDEMAQALQEGRQDLSEQQQAAQDAIEQAQQENQSAQNAQLSLQEQAERAEETAEAIARQQAQQGNQQSEAAQSDEAAPSESGQPRSGQEGNQQSDQARPGANQGNRQAQRNVESSGSPSQRNQDSRASGGGAGEGEPSNQAFAGSGGEDQGAESNNQSSGEREIQYEALYSPSGIGGDPDNEIRLETDPADAAMTEGEFDDNPLGESRVSYDTVFSEYQQVANRALESDYVPLGMRDVVREYFTSLEPGG
;
A
#
# COMPACT_ATOMS: atom_id res chain seq x y z
N MET A 1 50.68 50.99 -45.29
CA MET A 1 49.48 51.84 -45.44
C MET A 1 48.22 51.04 -45.76
N PRO A 2 48.07 50.33 -46.89
CA PRO A 2 46.81 49.62 -47.19
C PRO A 2 46.50 48.45 -46.25
N SER A 3 47.52 47.77 -45.72
CA SER A 3 47.42 46.66 -44.76
C SER A 3 46.61 47.00 -43.51
N ASN A 4 46.89 48.14 -42.88
CA ASN A 4 46.32 48.50 -41.57
C ASN A 4 44.83 48.82 -41.69
N HIS A 5 44.46 49.54 -42.75
CA HIS A 5 43.07 49.89 -43.03
C HIS A 5 42.22 48.68 -43.40
N ARG A 6 42.82 47.68 -44.07
CA ARG A 6 42.15 46.40 -44.35
C ARG A 6 41.86 45.63 -43.05
N ALA A 7 42.87 45.45 -42.20
CA ALA A 7 42.71 44.76 -40.92
C ALA A 7 41.68 45.47 -40.01
N GLU A 8 41.63 46.79 -40.03
CA GLU A 8 40.61 47.55 -39.28
C GLU A 8 39.20 47.33 -39.83
N LEU A 9 39.03 47.34 -41.16
CA LEU A 9 37.72 47.08 -41.78
C LEU A 9 37.24 45.65 -41.51
N GLU A 10 38.14 44.66 -41.59
CA GLU A 10 37.88 43.27 -41.21
C GLU A 10 37.43 43.18 -39.73
N GLN A 11 38.13 43.84 -38.79
CA GLN A 11 37.75 43.89 -37.37
C GLN A 11 36.39 44.59 -37.09
N ILE A 12 35.98 45.55 -37.93
CA ILE A 12 34.65 46.16 -37.83
C ILE A 12 33.57 45.16 -38.30
N ILE A 13 33.78 44.52 -39.45
CA ILE A 13 32.86 43.51 -40.01
C ILE A 13 32.74 42.30 -39.09
N ASP A 14 33.82 41.82 -38.47
CA ASP A 14 33.78 40.70 -37.53
C ASP A 14 32.94 41.02 -36.28
N ARG A 15 33.02 42.25 -35.76
CA ARG A 15 32.16 42.70 -34.64
C ARG A 15 30.68 42.80 -35.03
N TRP A 16 30.40 43.13 -36.28
CA TRP A 16 29.04 43.13 -36.82
C TRP A 16 28.52 41.69 -37.02
N GLU A 17 29.33 40.78 -37.55
CA GLU A 17 28.97 39.37 -37.74
C GLU A 17 28.73 38.68 -36.40
N GLN A 18 29.60 38.85 -35.40
CA GLN A 18 29.38 38.32 -34.05
C GLN A 18 28.00 38.72 -33.51
N ARG A 19 27.58 39.98 -33.68
CA ARG A 19 26.26 40.45 -33.22
C ARG A 19 25.12 39.88 -34.06
N HIS A 20 25.29 39.72 -35.37
CA HIS A 20 24.34 39.01 -36.22
C HIS A 20 24.20 37.53 -35.80
N GLU A 21 25.31 36.84 -35.51
CA GLU A 21 25.33 35.46 -35.00
C GLU A 21 24.63 35.34 -33.65
N TRP A 22 24.84 36.27 -32.71
CA TRP A 22 24.08 36.31 -31.45
C TRP A 22 22.56 36.40 -31.66
N ARG A 23 22.10 37.15 -32.67
CA ARG A 23 20.67 37.22 -33.06
C ARG A 23 20.19 35.95 -33.77
N ALA A 24 21.05 35.32 -34.57
CA ALA A 24 20.73 34.02 -35.17
C ALA A 24 20.61 32.93 -34.10
N LEU A 25 21.50 32.92 -33.10
CA LEU A 25 21.47 32.04 -31.93
C LEU A 25 20.22 32.27 -31.08
N SER A 26 19.86 33.52 -30.75
CA SER A 26 18.65 33.82 -29.95
C SER A 26 17.35 33.33 -30.60
N ARG A 27 17.30 33.25 -31.94
CA ARG A 27 16.16 32.73 -32.71
C ARG A 27 16.16 31.21 -32.92
N SER A 28 17.30 30.55 -32.79
CA SER A 28 17.45 29.11 -33.09
C SER A 28 17.55 28.26 -31.83
N LEU A 29 18.13 28.80 -30.74
CA LEU A 29 18.26 28.14 -29.45
C LEU A 29 16.91 27.69 -28.86
N PRO A 30 15.81 28.47 -28.93
CA PRO A 30 14.51 27.99 -28.50
C PRO A 30 14.03 26.75 -29.25
N ARG A 31 14.29 26.66 -30.55
CA ARG A 31 13.84 25.55 -31.40
C ARG A 31 14.63 24.27 -31.16
N SER A 32 15.94 24.38 -30.96
CA SER A 32 16.76 23.22 -30.58
C SER A 32 16.37 22.68 -29.20
N LEU A 33 16.01 23.55 -28.25
CA LEU A 33 15.54 23.13 -26.93
C LEU A 33 14.12 22.54 -26.96
N ILE A 34 13.19 23.10 -27.74
CA ILE A 34 11.85 22.51 -27.96
C ILE A 34 11.99 21.09 -28.53
N LEU A 35 12.85 20.88 -29.54
CA LEU A 35 13.06 19.57 -30.15
C LEU A 35 13.73 18.58 -29.17
N ALA A 36 14.68 19.05 -28.35
CA ALA A 36 15.30 18.23 -27.31
C ALA A 36 14.29 17.81 -26.21
N LEU A 37 13.46 18.74 -25.74
CA LEU A 37 12.42 18.47 -24.74
C LEU A 37 11.32 17.55 -25.27
N LEU A 38 10.87 17.74 -26.52
CA LEU A 38 9.93 16.82 -27.19
C LEU A 38 10.50 15.40 -27.29
N LEU A 39 11.76 15.27 -27.72
CA LEU A 39 12.42 13.97 -27.81
C LEU A 39 12.58 13.34 -26.42
N SER A 40 12.93 14.13 -25.41
CA SER A 40 13.03 13.67 -24.02
C SER A 40 11.68 13.22 -23.45
N LEU A 41 10.58 13.89 -23.79
CA LEU A 41 9.23 13.51 -23.35
C LEU A 41 8.83 12.17 -23.98
N VAL A 42 9.11 11.96 -25.26
CA VAL A 42 8.85 10.69 -25.97
C VAL A 42 9.70 9.55 -25.43
N ILE A 43 11.01 9.79 -25.20
CA ILE A 43 11.92 8.79 -24.63
C ILE A 43 11.55 8.49 -23.17
N GLY A 44 11.18 9.50 -22.39
CA GLY A 44 10.66 9.34 -21.03
C GLY A 44 9.42 8.46 -21.01
N ALA A 45 8.40 8.80 -21.81
CA ALA A 45 7.15 8.03 -21.90
C ALA A 45 7.38 6.56 -22.29
N ALA A 46 8.18 6.31 -23.34
CA ALA A 46 8.53 4.96 -23.76
C ALA A 46 9.39 4.21 -22.73
N GLY A 47 10.28 4.94 -22.04
CA GLY A 47 11.15 4.39 -21.00
C GLY A 47 10.39 3.96 -19.74
N TYR A 48 9.41 4.76 -19.32
CA TYR A 48 8.54 4.47 -18.18
C TYR A 48 7.67 3.23 -18.45
N TRP A 49 7.03 3.17 -19.62
CA TRP A 49 6.09 2.09 -19.98
C TRP A 49 6.74 0.75 -20.39
N ARG A 50 8.06 0.71 -20.64
CA ARG A 50 8.70 -0.48 -21.25
C ARG A 50 10.11 -0.81 -20.75
N LEU A 51 10.83 0.13 -20.15
CA LEU A 51 12.23 -0.07 -19.73
C LEU A 51 12.50 0.20 -18.25
N GLY A 52 11.49 0.55 -17.45
CA GLY A 52 11.65 0.84 -16.02
C GLY A 52 12.62 2.01 -15.74
N LEU A 53 12.71 3.01 -16.64
CA LEU A 53 13.64 4.12 -16.44
C LEU A 53 13.24 4.99 -15.24
N GLY A 54 14.07 4.99 -14.20
CA GLY A 54 13.89 5.83 -13.02
C GLY A 54 13.98 7.33 -13.31
N ALA A 55 13.40 8.13 -12.41
CA ALA A 55 13.29 9.60 -12.55
C ALA A 55 14.63 10.30 -12.83
N GLU A 56 15.71 9.88 -12.15
CA GLU A 56 17.07 10.41 -12.38
C GLU A 56 17.56 10.16 -13.82
N GLN A 57 17.28 8.98 -14.37
CA GLN A 57 17.73 8.59 -15.70
C GLN A 57 17.02 9.41 -16.78
N VAL A 58 15.71 9.66 -16.61
CA VAL A 58 14.92 10.56 -17.46
C VAL A 58 15.46 12.00 -17.38
N ALA A 59 15.80 12.48 -16.18
CA ALA A 59 16.39 13.82 -15.99
C ALA A 59 17.76 13.95 -16.67
N LEU A 60 18.64 12.94 -16.56
CA LEU A 60 19.95 12.92 -17.23
C LEU A 60 19.83 12.90 -18.76
N ILE A 61 18.88 12.13 -19.31
CA ILE A 61 18.57 12.12 -20.74
C ILE A 61 18.07 13.50 -21.21
N ALA A 62 17.15 14.12 -20.46
CA ALA A 62 16.63 15.45 -20.74
C ALA A 62 17.74 16.50 -20.78
N ALA A 63 18.61 16.50 -19.77
CA ALA A 63 19.76 17.40 -19.69
C ALA A 63 20.75 17.17 -20.83
N GLY A 64 21.07 15.92 -21.14
CA GLY A 64 21.98 15.54 -22.24
C GLY A 64 21.47 15.98 -23.61
N LEU A 65 20.19 15.77 -23.91
CA LEU A 65 19.56 16.21 -25.16
C LEU A 65 19.52 17.74 -25.28
N CYS A 66 19.19 18.45 -24.19
CA CYS A 66 19.21 19.92 -24.17
C CYS A 66 20.63 20.47 -24.40
N ALA A 67 21.64 19.88 -23.75
CA ALA A 67 23.04 20.24 -23.95
C ALA A 67 23.50 19.99 -25.39
N LEU A 68 23.17 18.82 -25.96
CA LEU A 68 23.51 18.48 -27.35
C LEU A 68 22.85 19.44 -28.34
N GLY A 69 21.58 19.80 -28.13
CA GLY A 69 20.87 20.79 -28.95
C GLY A 69 21.50 22.19 -28.90
N ALA A 70 21.90 22.65 -27.70
CA ALA A 70 22.58 23.92 -27.51
C ALA A 70 23.98 23.94 -28.15
N VAL A 71 24.79 22.90 -27.92
CA VAL A 71 26.14 22.73 -28.49
C VAL A 71 26.08 22.62 -30.01
N GLY A 72 25.14 21.83 -30.56
CA GLY A 72 24.95 21.71 -32.01
C GLY A 72 24.63 23.05 -32.68
N ASN A 73 23.82 23.89 -32.04
CA ASN A 73 23.51 25.22 -32.56
C ASN A 73 24.69 26.20 -32.46
N LEU A 74 25.51 26.11 -31.40
CA LEU A 74 26.75 26.86 -31.25
C LEU A 74 27.80 26.43 -32.30
N LEU A 75 28.02 25.13 -32.46
CA LEU A 75 28.90 24.56 -33.48
C LEU A 75 28.47 24.95 -34.90
N ARG A 76 27.16 25.00 -35.19
CA ARG A 76 26.64 25.48 -36.47
C ARG A 76 27.05 26.94 -36.75
N ALA A 77 27.13 27.80 -35.74
CA ALA A 77 27.62 29.17 -35.90
C ALA A 77 29.14 29.19 -36.15
N LEU A 78 29.92 28.39 -35.41
CA LEU A 78 31.38 28.39 -35.49
C LEU A 78 31.95 27.68 -36.74
N LEU A 79 31.30 26.61 -37.21
CA LEU A 79 31.81 25.75 -38.31
C LEU A 79 31.39 26.22 -39.71
N PHE A 80 30.37 27.08 -39.81
CA PHE A 80 29.86 27.58 -41.10
C PHE A 80 29.92 29.13 -41.18
N PRO A 81 31.11 29.74 -41.03
CA PRO A 81 31.26 31.19 -41.14
C PRO A 81 30.97 31.65 -42.58
N ARG A 82 30.41 32.86 -42.71
CA ARG A 82 30.12 33.46 -44.02
C ARG A 82 31.37 34.09 -44.65
N ASP A 83 31.46 33.98 -45.98
CA ASP A 83 32.49 34.65 -46.79
C ASP A 83 32.53 36.17 -46.53
N LEU A 84 33.72 36.71 -46.29
CA LEU A 84 33.99 38.15 -46.10
C LEU A 84 33.26 39.08 -47.10
N PRO A 85 33.31 38.87 -48.43
CA PRO A 85 32.58 39.73 -49.38
C PRO A 85 31.05 39.61 -49.29
N ALA A 86 30.51 38.47 -48.84
CA ALA A 86 29.08 38.32 -48.58
C ALA A 86 28.67 39.09 -47.32
N ARG A 87 29.48 39.03 -46.26
CA ARG A 87 29.29 39.82 -45.03
C ARG A 87 29.31 41.32 -45.30
N ALA A 88 30.28 41.81 -46.08
CA ALA A 88 30.37 43.22 -46.48
C ALA A 88 29.09 43.72 -47.18
N ARG A 89 28.59 42.96 -48.17
CA ARG A 89 27.35 43.30 -48.90
C ARG A 89 26.10 43.21 -48.01
N TYR A 90 26.04 42.23 -47.12
CA TYR A 90 24.94 42.10 -46.16
C TYR A 90 24.85 43.31 -45.22
N PHE A 91 25.97 43.75 -44.64
CA PHE A 91 25.98 44.91 -43.74
C PHE A 91 25.82 46.26 -44.46
N ASP A 92 26.23 46.38 -45.73
CA ASP A 92 25.91 47.57 -46.53
C ASP A 92 24.39 47.75 -46.70
N LEU A 93 23.64 46.65 -46.84
CA LEU A 93 22.17 46.65 -46.92
C LEU A 93 21.51 46.84 -45.54
N GLU A 94 21.89 46.05 -44.53
CA GLU A 94 21.30 46.10 -43.17
C GLU A 94 21.50 47.49 -42.50
N PHE A 95 22.64 48.14 -42.75
CA PHE A 95 22.93 49.47 -42.20
C PHE A 95 22.61 50.63 -43.16
N ASN A 96 22.24 50.36 -44.41
CA ASN A 96 22.02 51.33 -45.48
C ASN A 96 23.23 52.25 -45.73
N LEU A 97 24.41 51.64 -45.90
CA LEU A 97 25.68 52.35 -46.10
C LEU A 97 25.93 52.78 -47.55
N GLY A 98 25.13 52.27 -48.51
CA GLY A 98 25.27 52.61 -49.92
C GLY A 98 26.55 52.05 -50.54
N GLU A 99 26.76 50.73 -50.39
CA GLU A 99 27.88 49.96 -50.95
C GLU A 99 29.29 50.39 -50.49
N ARG A 100 29.42 51.23 -49.46
CA ARG A 100 30.71 51.76 -49.00
C ARG A 100 31.66 50.65 -48.53
N VAL A 101 31.17 49.69 -47.74
CA VAL A 101 32.00 48.64 -47.13
C VAL A 101 32.45 47.62 -48.18
N SER A 102 31.52 47.18 -49.04
CA SER A 102 31.83 46.30 -50.16
C SER A 102 32.73 46.97 -51.20
N THR A 103 32.48 48.22 -51.59
CA THR A 103 33.36 48.97 -52.51
C THR A 103 34.76 49.17 -51.92
N ALA A 104 34.88 49.52 -50.64
CA ALA A 104 36.18 49.65 -49.98
C ALA A 104 36.93 48.31 -49.93
N PHE A 105 36.24 47.19 -49.70
CA PHE A 105 36.84 45.85 -49.72
C PHE A 105 37.23 45.39 -51.15
N GLU A 106 36.43 45.71 -52.17
CA GLU A 106 36.76 45.42 -53.57
C GLU A 106 37.93 46.29 -54.09
N LEU A 107 38.07 47.53 -53.62
CA LEU A 107 39.27 48.37 -53.83
C LEU A 107 40.52 47.79 -53.14
N LEU A 108 40.39 47.39 -51.86
CA LEU A 108 41.50 46.82 -51.07
C LEU A 108 41.96 45.44 -51.56
N SER A 109 41.08 44.67 -52.18
CA SER A 109 41.40 43.38 -52.81
C SER A 109 41.86 43.51 -54.26
N GLY A 110 41.89 44.74 -54.83
CA GLY A 110 42.32 45.00 -56.21
C GLY A 110 41.34 44.48 -57.27
N ARG A 111 40.11 44.12 -56.89
CA ARG A 111 39.06 43.65 -57.82
C ARG A 111 38.51 44.80 -58.67
N ILE A 112 38.48 46.01 -58.11
CA ILE A 112 38.17 47.25 -58.82
C ILE A 112 39.33 48.25 -58.69
N GLY A 113 39.63 48.97 -59.77
CA GLY A 113 40.73 49.94 -59.82
C GLY A 113 40.24 51.38 -59.72
N ALA A 114 40.96 52.21 -58.96
CA ALA A 114 40.73 53.65 -58.87
C ALA A 114 42.07 54.41 -58.71
N HIS A 115 42.07 55.72 -58.94
CA HIS A 115 43.22 56.56 -58.66
C HIS A 115 43.58 56.50 -57.15
N PRO A 116 44.86 56.42 -56.75
CA PRO A 116 45.23 56.24 -55.34
C PRO A 116 44.58 57.24 -54.37
N ASP A 117 44.50 58.51 -54.75
CA ASP A 117 43.86 59.56 -53.92
C ASP A 117 42.35 59.37 -53.75
N ILE A 118 41.67 58.82 -54.76
CA ILE A 118 40.22 58.52 -54.70
C ILE A 118 40.01 57.31 -53.81
N ALA A 119 40.81 56.25 -53.98
CA ALA A 119 40.76 55.06 -53.14
C ALA A 119 41.02 55.38 -51.66
N ALA A 120 42.02 56.23 -51.37
CA ALA A 120 42.32 56.67 -50.01
C ALA A 120 41.17 57.47 -49.38
N ARG A 121 40.51 58.37 -50.13
CA ARG A 121 39.35 59.14 -49.65
C ARG A 121 38.12 58.26 -49.42
N GLN A 122 37.80 57.37 -50.37
CA GLN A 122 36.69 56.42 -50.25
C GLN A 122 36.85 55.53 -49.00
N LEU A 123 38.07 55.05 -48.75
CA LEU A 123 38.37 54.22 -47.60
C LEU A 123 38.27 54.99 -46.27
N ALA A 124 38.77 56.23 -46.22
CA ALA A 124 38.70 57.07 -45.02
C ALA A 124 37.25 57.45 -44.66
N ASP A 125 36.42 57.77 -45.66
CA ASP A 125 34.98 57.96 -45.49
C ASP A 125 34.30 56.67 -45.00
N THR A 126 34.58 55.53 -45.64
CA THR A 126 34.01 54.22 -45.25
C THR A 126 34.32 53.88 -43.80
N LEU A 127 35.57 54.03 -43.34
CA LEU A 127 35.93 53.80 -41.93
C LEU A 127 35.25 54.78 -40.99
N THR A 128 35.07 56.05 -41.40
CA THR A 128 34.37 57.05 -40.58
C THR A 128 32.91 56.66 -40.36
N GLN A 129 32.21 56.26 -41.42
CA GLN A 129 30.81 55.79 -41.34
C GLN A 129 30.69 54.45 -40.59
N ALA A 130 31.60 53.51 -40.85
CA ALA A 130 31.57 52.19 -40.23
C ALA A 130 31.86 52.24 -38.72
N ARG A 131 32.75 53.13 -38.26
CA ARG A 131 33.01 53.36 -36.82
C ARG A 131 31.82 54.00 -36.09
N ALA A 132 30.95 54.74 -36.79
CA ALA A 132 29.78 55.39 -36.19
C ALA A 132 28.61 54.42 -35.92
N ILE A 133 28.64 53.19 -36.46
CA ILE A 133 27.58 52.20 -36.28
C ILE A 133 27.79 51.40 -35.00
N ASN A 134 26.85 51.55 -34.06
CA ASN A 134 26.69 50.65 -32.91
C ASN A 134 25.91 49.39 -33.32
N PRO A 135 26.57 48.20 -33.46
CA PRO A 135 25.86 46.99 -33.89
C PRO A 135 24.82 46.52 -32.87
N ARG A 136 24.99 46.83 -31.58
CA ARG A 136 24.03 46.43 -30.51
C ARG A 136 22.67 47.10 -30.65
N GLU A 137 22.64 48.34 -31.13
CA GLU A 137 21.43 49.16 -31.32
C GLU A 137 20.73 48.82 -32.64
N ARG A 138 21.51 48.63 -33.72
CA ARG A 138 20.97 48.34 -35.05
C ARG A 138 20.54 46.88 -35.22
N ILE A 139 21.18 45.93 -34.51
CA ILE A 139 20.83 44.52 -34.51
C ILE A 139 20.30 44.15 -33.13
N ALA A 140 18.98 44.26 -32.97
CA ALA A 140 18.26 43.85 -31.77
C ALA A 140 18.18 42.32 -31.67
N LEU A 141 18.25 41.79 -30.43
CA LEU A 141 17.96 40.38 -30.16
C LEU A 141 16.45 40.20 -30.04
N ASP A 142 15.87 39.38 -30.90
CA ASP A 142 14.44 39.08 -30.89
C ASP A 142 14.18 37.62 -30.51
N PHE A 143 13.44 37.42 -29.43
CA PHE A 143 12.89 36.14 -29.02
C PHE A 143 11.40 36.09 -29.37
N ARG A 144 10.95 35.00 -29.99
CA ARG A 144 9.54 34.79 -30.31
C ARG A 144 8.82 34.28 -29.06
N ARG A 145 7.90 35.07 -28.50
CA ARG A 145 7.17 34.73 -27.26
C ARG A 145 6.51 33.36 -27.31
N GLY A 146 5.91 32.98 -28.44
CA GLY A 146 5.33 31.64 -28.62
C GLY A 146 6.34 30.49 -28.56
N GLU A 147 7.57 30.69 -29.05
CA GLU A 147 8.64 29.69 -28.95
C GLU A 147 9.17 29.59 -27.49
N LEU A 148 9.19 30.69 -26.74
CA LEU A 148 9.52 30.67 -25.30
C LEU A 148 8.43 30.00 -24.46
N LEU A 149 7.15 30.28 -24.73
CA LEU A 149 6.03 29.64 -24.02
C LEU A 149 5.96 28.13 -24.32
N ALA A 150 6.20 27.71 -25.56
CA ALA A 150 6.27 26.29 -25.93
C ALA A 150 7.43 25.57 -25.22
N MET A 151 8.62 26.21 -25.12
CA MET A 151 9.74 25.69 -24.34
C MET A 151 9.37 25.54 -22.86
N LEU A 152 8.75 26.57 -22.25
CA LEU A 152 8.36 26.55 -20.84
C LEU A 152 7.34 25.43 -20.58
N ALA A 153 6.30 25.32 -21.40
CA ALA A 153 5.28 24.28 -21.26
C ALA A 153 5.88 22.86 -21.38
N LEU A 154 6.81 22.64 -22.32
CA LEU A 154 7.51 21.35 -22.44
C LEU A 154 8.45 21.07 -21.26
N ALA A 155 9.14 22.08 -20.73
CA ALA A 155 9.97 21.94 -19.55
C ALA A 155 9.13 21.57 -18.31
N VAL A 156 7.96 22.20 -18.14
CA VAL A 156 6.99 21.85 -17.09
C VAL A 156 6.42 20.45 -17.30
N ALA A 157 6.13 20.03 -18.54
CA ALA A 157 5.65 18.67 -18.83
C ALA A 157 6.71 17.59 -18.48
N VAL A 158 7.99 17.82 -18.81
CA VAL A 158 9.09 16.91 -18.44
C VAL A 158 9.31 16.93 -16.92
N LEU A 159 9.25 18.09 -16.26
CA LEU A 159 9.35 18.20 -14.80
C LEU A 159 8.20 17.46 -14.10
N GLY A 160 6.96 17.65 -14.59
CA GLY A 160 5.77 16.96 -14.10
C GLY A 160 5.85 15.45 -14.31
N MET A 161 6.44 14.98 -15.42
CA MET A 161 6.71 13.56 -15.63
C MET A 161 7.72 12.99 -14.63
N ILE A 162 8.78 13.74 -14.31
CA ILE A 162 9.79 13.36 -13.31
C ILE A 162 9.20 13.37 -11.89
N ALA A 163 8.30 14.31 -11.60
CA ALA A 163 7.66 14.46 -10.29
C ALA A 163 6.41 13.59 -10.10
N LEU A 164 5.79 13.08 -11.17
CA LEU A 164 4.55 12.29 -11.08
C LEU A 164 4.65 11.12 -10.08
N PRO A 165 5.71 10.29 -10.09
CA PRO A 165 5.86 9.20 -9.12
C PRO A 165 5.95 9.69 -7.67
N ALA A 166 6.56 10.85 -7.43
CA ALA A 166 6.67 11.45 -6.10
C ALA A 166 5.38 12.13 -5.61
N ILE A 167 4.45 12.47 -6.52
CA ILE A 167 3.16 13.11 -6.21
C ILE A 167 2.04 12.07 -6.10
N VAL A 168 2.07 11.02 -6.93
CA VAL A 168 1.03 9.98 -6.99
C VAL A 168 1.30 8.83 -6.00
N GLY A 169 2.45 8.83 -5.32
CA GLY A 169 2.81 7.81 -4.33
C GLY A 169 3.31 6.53 -4.99
N ALA A 170 4.54 6.57 -5.51
CA ALA A 170 5.26 5.37 -5.95
C ALA A 170 5.59 4.40 -4.79
N GLU A 171 5.34 4.80 -3.53
CA GLU A 171 5.52 3.97 -2.33
C GLU A 171 4.68 2.69 -2.35
N LEU A 172 3.52 2.66 -3.03
CA LEU A 172 2.68 1.46 -3.24
C LEU A 172 3.35 0.34 -4.07
N LEU A 173 4.57 0.56 -4.56
CA LEU A 173 5.40 -0.40 -5.30
C LEU A 173 6.85 -0.41 -4.77
N THR A 174 7.11 0.16 -3.59
CA THR A 174 8.42 0.05 -2.96
C THR A 174 8.49 -1.27 -2.23
N GLU A 175 9.41 -2.16 -2.64
CA GLU A 175 9.69 -3.40 -1.91
C GLU A 175 9.89 -3.10 -0.41
N PRO A 176 9.41 -3.96 0.51
CA PRO A 176 9.83 -3.87 1.91
C PRO A 176 11.36 -3.89 1.95
N PRO A 177 12.03 -3.21 2.89
CA PRO A 177 13.48 -3.32 2.94
C PRO A 177 13.83 -4.79 3.14
N ALA A 178 14.72 -5.31 2.31
CA ALA A 178 15.12 -6.71 2.39
C ALA A 178 15.56 -7.14 3.80
N GLN A 179 15.96 -6.20 4.67
CA GLN A 179 16.32 -6.46 6.07
C GLN A 179 15.14 -6.84 6.98
N VAL A 180 13.94 -6.24 6.82
CA VAL A 180 12.80 -6.59 7.69
C VAL A 180 12.13 -7.88 7.20
N LEU A 181 11.96 -8.03 5.88
CA LEU A 181 11.43 -9.25 5.29
C LEU A 181 12.34 -10.46 5.55
N GLU A 182 13.67 -10.31 5.44
CA GLU A 182 14.60 -11.40 5.77
C GLU A 182 14.66 -11.68 7.27
N SER A 183 14.44 -10.68 8.14
CA SER A 183 14.29 -10.92 9.58
C SER A 183 13.03 -11.73 9.89
N ALA A 184 11.89 -11.40 9.28
CA ALA A 184 10.65 -12.15 9.45
C ALA A 184 10.80 -13.61 8.98
N ARG A 185 11.38 -13.83 7.78
CA ARG A 185 11.69 -15.18 7.27
C ARG A 185 12.57 -15.99 8.22
N GLU A 186 13.62 -15.37 8.76
CA GLU A 186 14.53 -16.08 9.68
C GLU A 186 13.85 -16.40 11.02
N GLU A 187 13.02 -15.49 11.54
CA GLU A 187 12.19 -15.73 12.74
C GLU A 187 11.23 -16.91 12.52
N THR A 188 10.50 -16.94 11.39
CA THR A 188 9.59 -18.06 11.04
C THR A 188 10.36 -19.38 10.87
N ARG A 189 11.58 -19.37 10.30
CA ARG A 189 12.44 -20.57 10.24
C ARG A 189 12.86 -21.04 11.64
N GLU A 190 13.16 -20.12 12.57
CA GLU A 190 13.50 -20.46 13.95
C GLU A 190 12.29 -21.03 14.71
N MET A 191 11.08 -20.49 14.50
CA MET A 191 9.82 -21.08 14.99
C MET A 191 9.63 -22.52 14.49
N ILE A 192 9.81 -22.78 13.19
CA ILE A 192 9.72 -24.13 12.61
C ILE A 192 10.73 -25.08 13.26
N GLU A 193 11.99 -24.64 13.43
CA GLU A 193 13.03 -25.48 14.07
C GLU A 193 12.76 -25.72 15.56
N ALA A 194 12.11 -24.79 16.26
CA ALA A 194 11.66 -24.94 17.64
C ALA A 194 10.49 -25.94 17.74
N ALA A 195 9.40 -25.70 17.03
CA ALA A 195 8.21 -26.57 16.99
C ALA A 195 8.53 -28.02 16.60
N ALA A 196 9.41 -28.21 15.60
CA ALA A 196 9.85 -29.54 15.16
C ALA A 196 10.69 -30.30 16.21
N LYS A 197 11.25 -29.61 17.22
CA LYS A 197 12.09 -30.22 18.27
C LYS A 197 11.43 -30.30 19.64
N ASP A 198 10.32 -29.62 19.82
CA ASP A 198 9.66 -29.54 21.13
C ASP A 198 9.09 -30.92 21.51
N PRO A 199 9.50 -31.52 22.65
CA PRO A 199 8.95 -32.80 23.09
C PRO A 199 7.56 -32.68 23.73
N ASP A 200 7.11 -31.47 24.07
CA ASP A 200 5.89 -31.24 24.87
C ASP A 200 4.64 -31.01 24.01
N LEU A 201 4.78 -30.69 22.71
CA LEU A 201 3.65 -30.71 21.77
C LEU A 201 3.23 -32.14 21.39
N ASP A 202 1.92 -32.41 21.41
CA ASP A 202 1.35 -33.61 20.78
C ASP A 202 1.63 -33.62 19.25
N GLU A 203 1.65 -34.81 18.65
CA GLU A 203 1.91 -35.00 17.21
C GLU A 203 0.90 -34.28 16.31
N ILE A 204 -0.37 -34.18 16.72
CA ILE A 204 -1.42 -33.47 15.94
C ILE A 204 -1.18 -31.97 15.99
N VAL A 205 -1.13 -31.39 17.19
CA VAL A 205 -0.90 -29.94 17.41
C VAL A 205 0.41 -29.49 16.78
N ARG A 206 1.47 -30.32 16.86
CA ARG A 206 2.76 -30.11 16.19
C ARG A 206 2.63 -30.06 14.67
N GLN A 207 1.81 -30.92 14.07
CA GLN A 207 1.61 -30.94 12.62
C GLN A 207 0.88 -29.68 12.15
N ASP A 208 -0.23 -29.32 12.79
CA ASP A 208 -1.02 -28.14 12.40
C ASP A 208 -0.21 -26.85 12.58
N LEU A 209 0.57 -26.75 13.65
CA LEU A 209 1.53 -25.66 13.89
C LEU A 209 2.61 -25.57 12.80
N LEU A 210 3.23 -26.70 12.43
CA LEU A 210 4.26 -26.72 11.40
C LEU A 210 3.69 -26.35 10.03
N ASP A 211 2.51 -26.86 9.67
CA ASP A 211 1.82 -26.50 8.42
C ASP A 211 1.48 -25.00 8.38
N ALA A 212 0.98 -24.41 9.48
CA ALA A 212 0.71 -22.97 9.57
C ALA A 212 1.99 -22.12 9.39
N LEU A 213 3.09 -22.52 10.04
CA LEU A 213 4.39 -21.86 9.93
C LEU A 213 5.01 -22.01 8.53
N GLU A 214 4.91 -23.19 7.90
CA GLU A 214 5.40 -23.41 6.53
C GLU A 214 4.60 -22.60 5.50
N ILE A 215 3.27 -22.48 5.65
CA ILE A 215 2.42 -21.63 4.81
C ILE A 215 2.80 -20.14 4.96
N ALA A 216 3.08 -19.68 6.19
CA ALA A 216 3.54 -18.32 6.43
C ALA A 216 4.92 -18.07 5.79
N LEU A 217 5.86 -19.01 5.94
CA LEU A 217 7.19 -18.92 5.33
C LEU A 217 7.13 -18.95 3.80
N GLU A 218 6.33 -19.82 3.18
CA GLU A 218 6.19 -19.89 1.72
C GLU A 218 5.69 -18.56 1.15
N ARG A 219 4.70 -17.94 1.80
CA ARG A 219 4.24 -16.58 1.44
C ARG A 219 5.36 -15.55 1.59
N LEU A 220 6.06 -15.52 2.72
CA LEU A 220 7.16 -14.60 2.93
C LEU A 220 8.32 -14.80 1.93
N GLU A 221 8.56 -16.02 1.45
CA GLU A 221 9.59 -16.34 0.45
C GLU A 221 9.17 -16.03 -1.00
N GLU A 222 7.90 -15.72 -1.27
CA GLU A 222 7.43 -15.39 -2.62
C GLU A 222 8.18 -14.19 -3.22
N SER A 223 8.53 -14.31 -4.50
CA SER A 223 9.29 -13.28 -5.20
C SER A 223 8.40 -12.06 -5.49
N GLU A 224 8.79 -10.90 -4.95
CA GLU A 224 8.08 -9.62 -5.05
C GLU A 224 6.87 -9.44 -4.09
N ILE A 225 6.83 -10.12 -2.93
CA ILE A 225 5.83 -9.85 -1.87
C ILE A 225 5.89 -8.40 -1.35
N SER A 226 4.74 -7.75 -1.25
CA SER A 226 4.60 -6.39 -0.70
C SER A 226 4.69 -6.37 0.84
N GLN A 227 4.86 -5.17 1.42
CA GLN A 227 4.90 -5.02 2.88
C GLN A 227 3.55 -5.35 3.53
N GLU A 228 2.46 -5.02 2.84
CA GLU A 228 1.09 -5.29 3.25
C GLU A 228 0.77 -6.80 3.19
N GLU A 229 1.23 -7.51 2.16
CA GLU A 229 1.08 -8.97 2.07
C GLU A 229 1.96 -9.70 3.09
N ALA A 230 3.18 -9.24 3.35
CA ALA A 230 4.04 -9.79 4.38
C ALA A 230 3.46 -9.58 5.79
N PHE A 231 2.88 -8.41 6.06
CA PHE A 231 2.12 -8.16 7.29
C PHE A 231 0.89 -9.09 7.39
N ALA A 232 0.11 -9.21 6.32
CA ALA A 232 -1.06 -10.09 6.28
C ALA A 232 -0.69 -11.58 6.46
N ALA A 233 0.47 -12.03 5.98
CA ALA A 233 0.97 -13.38 6.22
C ALA A 233 1.27 -13.61 7.72
N MET A 234 1.89 -12.64 8.40
CA MET A 234 2.19 -12.75 9.83
C MET A 234 0.95 -12.62 10.72
N SER A 235 0.02 -11.70 10.42
CA SER A 235 -1.24 -11.63 11.17
C SER A 235 -2.19 -12.80 10.89
N GLN A 236 -2.08 -13.46 9.73
CA GLN A 236 -2.78 -14.72 9.49
C GLN A 236 -2.17 -15.85 10.32
N LEU A 237 -0.83 -15.90 10.44
CA LEU A 237 -0.15 -16.85 11.32
C LEU A 237 -0.55 -16.63 12.78
N GLU A 238 -0.47 -15.39 13.29
CA GLU A 238 -0.96 -14.97 14.61
C GLU A 238 -2.39 -15.48 14.87
N SER A 239 -3.34 -15.18 13.97
CA SER A 239 -4.74 -15.65 14.07
C SER A 239 -4.87 -17.18 14.11
N THR A 240 -4.05 -17.91 13.34
CA THR A 240 -4.08 -19.38 13.34
C THR A 240 -3.44 -19.97 14.60
N LEU A 241 -2.43 -19.32 15.17
CA LEU A 241 -1.82 -19.71 16.44
C LEU A 241 -2.76 -19.44 17.62
N ASP A 242 -3.47 -18.31 17.61
CA ASP A 242 -4.51 -18.00 18.60
C ASP A 242 -5.68 -18.99 18.50
N GLU A 243 -6.17 -19.32 17.28
CA GLU A 243 -7.22 -20.33 17.07
C GLU A 243 -6.80 -21.72 17.62
N LEU A 244 -5.56 -22.16 17.35
CA LEU A 244 -5.02 -23.40 17.92
C LEU A 244 -4.86 -23.35 19.44
N GLY A 245 -4.46 -22.18 19.98
CA GLY A 245 -4.32 -21.95 21.42
C GLY A 245 -5.65 -21.92 22.18
N ASP A 246 -6.70 -21.37 21.55
CA ASP A 246 -8.07 -21.33 22.05
C ASP A 246 -8.72 -22.72 22.00
N GLU A 247 -8.55 -23.50 20.92
CA GLU A 247 -9.08 -24.88 20.83
C GLU A 247 -8.42 -25.78 21.89
N LEU A 248 -7.10 -25.68 22.06
CA LEU A 248 -6.38 -26.38 23.13
C LEU A 248 -6.80 -25.87 24.53
N GLY A 249 -7.08 -24.58 24.67
CA GLY A 249 -7.62 -23.99 25.89
C GLY A 249 -9.00 -24.52 26.27
N GLU A 250 -9.93 -24.60 25.30
CA GLU A 250 -11.28 -25.15 25.53
C GLU A 250 -11.21 -26.63 25.95
N THR A 251 -10.34 -27.43 25.32
CA THR A 251 -10.12 -28.82 25.77
C THR A 251 -9.57 -28.91 27.20
N LEU A 252 -8.59 -28.07 27.56
CA LEU A 252 -8.02 -28.02 28.92
C LEU A 252 -9.02 -27.53 29.98
N GLU A 253 -9.95 -26.63 29.65
CA GLU A 253 -11.03 -26.22 30.54
C GLU A 253 -12.08 -27.33 30.71
N LEU A 254 -12.44 -28.04 29.64
CA LEU A 254 -13.33 -29.20 29.68
C LEU A 254 -12.73 -30.32 30.54
N ASP A 255 -11.47 -30.66 30.32
CA ASP A 255 -10.70 -31.64 31.09
C ASP A 255 -10.73 -31.36 32.61
N GLN A 256 -10.42 -30.12 33.00
CA GLN A 256 -10.47 -29.69 34.40
C GLN A 256 -11.89 -29.77 34.98
N SER A 257 -12.91 -29.42 34.19
CA SER A 257 -14.31 -29.52 34.64
C SER A 257 -14.75 -30.98 34.84
N ALA A 258 -14.31 -31.90 33.97
CA ALA A 258 -14.57 -33.33 34.08
C ALA A 258 -13.86 -33.95 35.29
N LEU A 259 -12.62 -33.54 35.56
CA LEU A 259 -11.89 -33.92 36.78
C LEU A 259 -12.60 -33.45 38.05
N GLN A 260 -13.08 -32.21 38.06
CA GLN A 260 -13.82 -31.68 39.21
C GLN A 260 -15.16 -32.40 39.41
N ALA A 261 -15.89 -32.72 38.34
CA ALA A 261 -17.14 -33.48 38.41
C ALA A 261 -16.91 -34.92 38.92
N GLY A 262 -15.87 -35.61 38.41
CA GLY A 262 -15.48 -36.94 38.88
C GLY A 262 -15.04 -36.96 40.35
N LEU A 263 -14.40 -35.89 40.83
CA LEU A 263 -14.09 -35.71 42.25
C LEU A 263 -15.33 -35.43 43.11
N GLU A 264 -16.29 -34.64 42.62
CA GLU A 264 -17.55 -34.36 43.33
C GLU A 264 -18.40 -35.65 43.47
N ALA A 265 -18.43 -36.51 42.44
CA ALA A 265 -19.04 -37.83 42.52
C ALA A 265 -18.39 -38.73 43.61
N LEU A 266 -17.09 -38.57 43.85
CA LEU A 266 -16.32 -39.33 44.84
C LEU A 266 -16.20 -38.65 46.23
N GLU A 267 -16.79 -37.47 46.45
CA GLU A 267 -16.70 -36.69 47.70
C GLU A 267 -17.13 -37.51 48.94
N GLY A 268 -18.05 -38.46 48.77
CA GLY A 268 -18.53 -39.35 49.83
C GLY A 268 -17.52 -40.42 50.30
N PHE A 269 -16.41 -40.62 49.58
CA PHE A 269 -15.48 -41.74 49.79
C PHE A 269 -13.99 -41.34 49.84
N GLY A 270 -13.64 -40.13 49.40
CA GLY A 270 -12.30 -39.57 49.54
C GLY A 270 -12.00 -38.93 50.91
N PRO A 271 -10.81 -38.33 51.10
CA PRO A 271 -10.62 -37.34 52.15
C PRO A 271 -11.60 -36.18 51.92
N PRO A 272 -12.09 -35.50 52.99
CA PRO A 272 -12.91 -34.32 52.79
C PRO A 272 -12.10 -33.31 51.99
N LEU A 273 -12.68 -32.80 50.90
CA LEU A 273 -12.16 -31.66 50.15
C LEU A 273 -12.06 -30.49 51.14
N GLU A 274 -10.90 -30.31 51.77
CA GLU A 274 -10.63 -29.14 52.60
C GLU A 274 -10.82 -27.93 51.68
N ASP A 275 -11.58 -26.94 52.16
CA ASP A 275 -11.87 -25.68 51.48
C ASP A 275 -10.56 -24.99 51.06
N THR A 276 -10.06 -25.36 49.86
CA THR A 276 -8.94 -24.75 49.14
C THR A 276 -9.39 -23.42 48.54
N GLY A 277 -10.11 -22.65 49.35
CA GLY A 277 -10.60 -21.33 49.01
C GLY A 277 -9.46 -20.36 48.79
N GLY A 278 -9.09 -20.16 47.53
CA GLY A 278 -8.58 -18.87 47.06
C GLY A 278 -7.37 -18.87 46.13
N ASP A 279 -6.71 -20.01 45.89
CA ASP A 279 -5.57 -20.11 44.96
C ASP A 279 -5.64 -21.45 44.22
N GLU A 280 -6.36 -21.47 43.08
CA GLU A 280 -6.46 -22.63 42.18
C GLU A 280 -5.07 -23.06 41.68
N GLN A 281 -4.69 -24.31 41.93
CA GLN A 281 -3.49 -24.93 41.35
C GLN A 281 -3.91 -26.21 40.58
N PRO A 282 -3.98 -26.17 39.23
CA PRO A 282 -4.59 -27.22 38.40
C PRO A 282 -3.83 -28.56 38.36
N GLY A 283 -2.75 -28.70 39.12
CA GLY A 283 -2.03 -29.97 39.29
C GLY A 283 -2.47 -30.80 40.49
N ASN A 284 -3.44 -30.35 41.29
CA ASN A 284 -3.80 -30.98 42.56
C ASN A 284 -4.93 -32.03 42.43
N ASP A 285 -5.77 -31.93 41.40
CA ASP A 285 -7.01 -32.71 41.27
C ASP A 285 -6.77 -34.17 40.88
N PHE A 286 -5.82 -34.44 39.97
CA PHE A 286 -5.34 -35.81 39.71
C PHE A 286 -4.77 -36.49 40.97
N SER A 287 -4.07 -35.72 41.83
CA SER A 287 -3.56 -36.23 43.11
C SER A 287 -4.72 -36.59 44.05
N ALA A 288 -5.71 -35.69 44.18
CA ALA A 288 -6.91 -35.93 44.97
C ALA A 288 -7.70 -37.16 44.49
N LEU A 289 -7.80 -37.36 43.16
CA LEU A 289 -8.44 -38.54 42.57
C LEU A 289 -7.69 -39.82 42.96
N SER A 290 -6.37 -39.82 42.86
CA SER A 290 -5.54 -40.97 43.25
C SER A 290 -5.67 -41.32 44.73
N GLU A 291 -5.76 -40.32 45.61
CA GLU A 291 -5.95 -40.49 47.05
C GLU A 291 -7.36 -41.00 47.40
N ALA A 292 -8.39 -40.50 46.71
CA ALA A 292 -9.76 -40.97 46.88
C ALA A 292 -9.93 -42.44 46.47
N LEU A 293 -9.33 -42.85 45.34
CA LEU A 293 -9.33 -44.25 44.89
C LEU A 293 -8.54 -45.17 45.84
N GLU A 294 -7.38 -44.72 46.35
CA GLU A 294 -6.62 -45.49 47.34
C GLU A 294 -7.40 -45.66 48.65
N GLN A 295 -8.00 -44.60 49.17
CA GLN A 295 -8.79 -44.66 50.40
C GLN A 295 -10.02 -45.58 50.22
N LEU A 296 -10.73 -45.45 49.09
CA LEU A 296 -11.85 -46.33 48.75
C LEU A 296 -11.42 -47.81 48.67
N ALA A 297 -10.25 -48.11 48.08
CA ALA A 297 -9.73 -49.47 48.00
C ALA A 297 -9.33 -50.06 49.36
N GLN A 298 -8.91 -49.23 50.31
CA GLN A 298 -8.63 -49.64 51.70
C GLN A 298 -9.94 -49.91 52.47
N ASP A 299 -10.90 -48.98 52.42
CA ASP A 299 -12.16 -49.04 53.17
C ASP A 299 -13.14 -50.10 52.63
N ALA A 300 -13.06 -50.45 51.34
CA ALA A 300 -13.85 -51.49 50.67
C ALA A 300 -13.96 -52.83 51.44
N ARG A 301 -12.94 -53.17 52.24
CA ARG A 301 -12.89 -54.40 53.03
C ARG A 301 -13.73 -54.36 54.30
N GLU A 302 -14.01 -53.18 54.83
CA GLU A 302 -14.80 -52.96 56.06
C GLU A 302 -16.25 -52.54 55.75
N MET A 303 -16.50 -52.00 54.55
CA MET A 303 -17.82 -51.61 54.06
C MET A 303 -18.83 -52.76 53.97
N SER A 304 -20.09 -52.45 54.30
CA SER A 304 -21.25 -53.31 54.08
C SER A 304 -21.58 -53.50 52.58
N ALA A 305 -22.54 -54.37 52.29
CA ALA A 305 -23.00 -54.60 50.92
C ALA A 305 -23.77 -53.40 50.35
N GLU A 306 -24.53 -52.68 51.18
CA GLU A 306 -25.19 -51.44 50.75
C GLU A 306 -24.17 -50.30 50.50
N GLU A 307 -23.16 -50.14 51.36
CA GLU A 307 -22.11 -49.12 51.18
C GLU A 307 -21.25 -49.39 49.95
N ARG A 308 -20.86 -50.65 49.68
CA ARG A 308 -20.15 -51.01 48.45
C ARG A 308 -20.96 -50.79 47.18
N ALA A 309 -22.29 -50.97 47.22
CA ALA A 309 -23.14 -50.67 46.09
C ALA A 309 -23.25 -49.15 45.82
N ALA A 310 -23.25 -48.33 46.87
CA ALA A 310 -23.23 -46.87 46.74
C ALA A 310 -21.89 -46.37 46.17
N ALA A 311 -20.77 -46.88 46.66
CA ALA A 311 -19.45 -46.52 46.15
C ALA A 311 -19.18 -47.01 44.72
N ALA A 312 -19.72 -48.17 44.33
CA ALA A 312 -19.66 -48.62 42.95
C ALA A 312 -20.42 -47.67 42.01
N SER A 313 -21.60 -47.18 42.43
CA SER A 313 -22.36 -46.18 41.67
C SER A 313 -21.64 -44.83 41.56
N ALA A 314 -20.91 -44.43 42.60
CA ALA A 314 -20.11 -43.20 42.58
C ALA A 314 -18.87 -43.32 41.68
N LEU A 315 -18.24 -44.50 41.63
CA LEU A 315 -17.17 -44.79 40.66
C LEU A 315 -17.68 -44.82 39.22
N GLU A 316 -18.86 -45.39 38.98
CA GLU A 316 -19.51 -45.43 37.65
C GLU A 316 -19.89 -44.00 37.18
N GLU A 317 -20.43 -43.16 38.08
CA GLU A 317 -20.71 -41.74 37.80
C GLU A 317 -19.41 -40.93 37.56
N ALA A 318 -18.34 -41.17 38.33
CA ALA A 318 -17.04 -40.56 38.09
C ALA A 318 -16.39 -41.03 36.79
N ALA A 319 -16.58 -42.30 36.40
CA ALA A 319 -16.09 -42.86 35.14
C ALA A 319 -16.80 -42.21 33.94
N ASP A 320 -18.13 -42.06 34.00
CA ASP A 320 -18.93 -41.39 32.98
C ASP A 320 -18.51 -39.92 32.75
N GLU A 321 -18.24 -39.16 33.82
CA GLU A 321 -17.75 -37.76 33.71
C GLU A 321 -16.31 -37.71 33.14
N LEU A 322 -15.42 -38.60 33.60
CA LEU A 322 -14.02 -38.69 33.15
C LEU A 322 -13.84 -39.33 31.76
N ALA A 323 -14.91 -39.86 31.15
CA ALA A 323 -14.88 -40.52 29.84
C ALA A 323 -14.40 -39.61 28.68
N GLN A 324 -14.53 -38.29 28.85
CA GLN A 324 -14.05 -37.29 27.88
C GLN A 324 -12.55 -36.99 28.03
N LEU A 325 -12.01 -37.13 29.24
CA LEU A 325 -10.61 -36.88 29.56
C LEU A 325 -9.72 -38.04 29.08
N ASP A 326 -10.01 -39.27 29.53
CA ASP A 326 -9.32 -40.47 29.07
C ASP A 326 -10.23 -41.70 29.13
N SER A 327 -10.35 -42.35 27.97
CA SER A 327 -11.06 -43.61 27.81
C SER A 327 -10.45 -44.78 28.61
N ALA A 328 -9.13 -44.80 28.81
CA ALA A 328 -8.50 -45.86 29.60
C ALA A 328 -8.78 -45.69 31.10
N LEU A 329 -8.76 -44.46 31.60
CA LEU A 329 -9.18 -44.11 32.97
C LEU A 329 -10.64 -44.50 33.21
N GLN A 330 -11.55 -44.19 32.29
CA GLN A 330 -12.95 -44.63 32.36
C GLN A 330 -13.07 -46.16 32.44
N GLU A 331 -12.42 -46.91 31.53
CA GLU A 331 -12.44 -48.39 31.57
C GLU A 331 -11.91 -48.94 32.90
N ARG A 332 -10.89 -48.32 33.51
CA ARG A 332 -10.33 -48.74 34.81
C ARG A 332 -11.25 -48.45 35.98
N LEU A 333 -11.91 -47.29 35.99
CA LEU A 333 -12.89 -46.93 37.01
C LEU A 333 -14.11 -47.85 36.96
N ASP A 334 -14.59 -48.21 35.75
CA ASP A 334 -15.66 -49.20 35.55
C ASP A 334 -15.24 -50.60 36.03
N GLU A 335 -14.03 -51.06 35.70
CA GLU A 335 -13.50 -52.34 36.20
C GLU A 335 -13.41 -52.36 37.73
N MET A 336 -13.03 -51.24 38.35
CA MET A 336 -12.96 -51.07 39.80
C MET A 336 -14.37 -51.05 40.45
N ALA A 337 -15.33 -50.35 39.84
CA ALA A 337 -16.73 -50.31 40.28
C ALA A 337 -17.36 -51.71 40.30
N GLN A 338 -17.17 -52.47 39.21
CA GLN A 338 -17.66 -53.85 39.09
C GLN A 338 -16.99 -54.78 40.12
N ALA A 339 -15.67 -54.67 40.32
CA ALA A 339 -14.95 -55.46 41.32
C ALA A 339 -15.44 -55.16 42.76
N LEU A 340 -15.78 -53.90 43.04
CA LEU A 340 -16.31 -53.44 44.33
C LEU A 340 -17.74 -53.97 44.57
N GLN A 341 -18.59 -53.92 43.55
CA GLN A 341 -19.97 -54.42 43.58
C GLN A 341 -20.02 -55.95 43.76
N GLU A 342 -19.13 -56.69 43.09
CA GLU A 342 -18.99 -58.15 43.29
C GLU A 342 -18.29 -58.53 44.61
N GLY A 343 -17.63 -57.57 45.28
CA GLY A 343 -16.90 -57.79 46.53
C GLY A 343 -15.67 -58.68 46.37
N ARG A 344 -14.96 -58.54 45.24
CA ARG A 344 -13.74 -59.31 44.97
C ARG A 344 -12.56 -58.82 45.83
N GLN A 345 -11.53 -59.66 45.97
CA GLN A 345 -10.32 -59.36 46.77
C GLN A 345 -9.15 -58.78 45.96
N ASP A 346 -9.28 -58.76 44.64
CA ASP A 346 -8.32 -58.25 43.65
C ASP A 346 -8.41 -56.72 43.44
N LEU A 347 -9.19 -56.01 44.27
CA LEU A 347 -9.39 -54.56 44.17
C LEU A 347 -8.07 -53.75 44.18
N SER A 348 -7.01 -54.26 44.81
CA SER A 348 -5.69 -53.62 44.81
C SER A 348 -4.94 -53.74 43.47
N GLU A 349 -5.23 -54.76 42.66
CA GLU A 349 -4.68 -54.87 41.30
C GLU A 349 -5.40 -53.86 40.38
N GLN A 350 -6.71 -53.67 40.56
CA GLN A 350 -7.48 -52.65 39.83
C GLN A 350 -7.15 -51.22 40.25
N GLN A 351 -6.95 -50.97 41.55
CA GLN A 351 -6.43 -49.69 42.05
C GLN A 351 -5.10 -49.32 41.38
N GLN A 352 -4.16 -50.26 41.26
CA GLN A 352 -2.88 -50.01 40.59
C GLN A 352 -3.06 -49.69 39.10
N ALA A 353 -3.94 -50.41 38.40
CA ALA A 353 -4.21 -50.14 37.00
C ALA A 353 -4.94 -48.78 36.77
N ALA A 354 -5.74 -48.31 37.73
CA ALA A 354 -6.32 -46.97 37.72
C ALA A 354 -5.28 -45.88 38.07
N GLN A 355 -4.34 -46.14 38.99
CA GLN A 355 -3.23 -45.23 39.29
C GLN A 355 -2.29 -45.06 38.08
N ASP A 356 -1.95 -46.15 37.38
CA ASP A 356 -1.16 -46.09 36.13
C ASP A 356 -1.87 -45.24 35.05
N ALA A 357 -3.21 -45.30 34.96
CA ALA A 357 -4.00 -44.47 34.03
C ALA A 357 -4.06 -42.99 34.48
N ILE A 358 -4.17 -42.71 35.77
CA ILE A 358 -4.10 -41.34 36.32
C ILE A 358 -2.72 -40.71 36.06
N GLU A 359 -1.62 -41.45 36.23
CA GLU A 359 -0.28 -40.95 35.92
C GLU A 359 -0.14 -40.62 34.42
N GLN A 360 -0.73 -41.44 33.53
CA GLN A 360 -0.74 -41.17 32.09
C GLN A 360 -1.57 -39.91 31.75
N ALA A 361 -2.83 -39.84 32.20
CA ALA A 361 -3.71 -38.70 31.95
C ALA A 361 -3.16 -37.38 32.55
N GLN A 362 -2.50 -37.44 33.71
CA GLN A 362 -1.79 -36.31 34.29
C GLN A 362 -0.62 -35.85 33.41
N GLN A 363 0.14 -36.79 32.84
CA GLN A 363 1.24 -36.46 31.94
C GLN A 363 0.72 -35.83 30.64
N GLU A 364 -0.35 -36.36 30.06
CA GLU A 364 -0.97 -35.85 28.84
C GLU A 364 -1.54 -34.43 29.05
N ASN A 365 -2.28 -34.20 30.14
CA ASN A 365 -2.80 -32.87 30.49
C ASN A 365 -1.66 -31.87 30.80
N GLN A 366 -0.56 -32.31 31.44
CA GLN A 366 0.62 -31.46 31.65
C GLN A 366 1.36 -31.13 30.33
N SER A 367 1.44 -32.06 29.37
CA SER A 367 1.95 -31.74 28.03
C SER A 367 1.05 -30.76 27.29
N ALA A 368 -0.29 -30.91 27.37
CA ALA A 368 -1.23 -29.97 26.77
C ALA A 368 -1.09 -28.54 27.36
N GLN A 369 -0.93 -28.40 28.68
CA GLN A 369 -0.65 -27.09 29.30
C GLN A 369 0.69 -26.49 28.82
N ASN A 370 1.75 -27.28 28.69
CA ASN A 370 3.03 -26.81 28.16
C ASN A 370 2.89 -26.43 26.66
N ALA A 371 2.15 -27.21 25.87
CA ALA A 371 1.88 -26.92 24.47
C ALA A 371 1.10 -25.61 24.30
N GLN A 372 0.09 -25.34 25.14
CA GLN A 372 -0.64 -24.07 25.15
C GLN A 372 0.29 -22.87 25.41
N LEU A 373 1.19 -22.99 26.39
CA LEU A 373 2.21 -21.96 26.64
C LEU A 373 3.17 -21.79 25.46
N SER A 374 3.56 -22.89 24.79
CA SER A 374 4.45 -22.85 23.61
C SER A 374 3.78 -22.21 22.39
N LEU A 375 2.47 -22.39 22.21
CA LEU A 375 1.67 -21.76 21.16
C LEU A 375 1.55 -20.26 21.42
N GLN A 376 1.23 -19.87 22.67
CA GLN A 376 1.16 -18.47 23.07
C GLN A 376 2.52 -17.74 22.90
N GLU A 377 3.65 -18.38 23.24
CA GLU A 377 4.99 -17.81 23.00
C GLU A 377 5.32 -17.66 21.49
N GLN A 378 4.70 -18.46 20.62
CA GLN A 378 4.84 -18.33 19.16
C GLN A 378 3.91 -17.28 18.59
N ALA A 379 2.68 -17.15 19.10
CA ALA A 379 1.74 -16.09 18.77
C ALA A 379 2.32 -14.72 19.12
N GLU A 380 2.86 -14.54 20.34
CA GLU A 380 3.53 -13.30 20.76
C GLU A 380 4.71 -12.93 19.83
N ARG A 381 5.51 -13.91 19.38
CA ARG A 381 6.59 -13.65 18.39
C ARG A 381 6.06 -13.28 17.00
N ALA A 382 4.94 -13.87 16.57
CA ALA A 382 4.27 -13.52 15.32
C ALA A 382 3.70 -12.10 15.37
N GLU A 383 3.11 -11.69 16.50
CA GLU A 383 2.67 -10.31 16.77
C GLU A 383 3.87 -9.35 16.75
N GLU A 384 4.97 -9.63 17.46
CA GLU A 384 6.16 -8.75 17.50
C GLU A 384 6.76 -8.54 16.10
N THR A 385 6.78 -9.58 15.25
CA THR A 385 7.26 -9.47 13.86
C THR A 385 6.26 -8.74 12.95
N ALA A 386 4.95 -8.97 13.10
CA ALA A 386 3.92 -8.19 12.42
C ALA A 386 4.00 -6.70 12.80
N GLU A 387 4.15 -6.38 14.09
CA GLU A 387 4.39 -5.01 14.56
C GLU A 387 5.68 -4.41 14.00
N ALA A 388 6.77 -5.17 13.89
CA ALA A 388 8.02 -4.68 13.31
C ALA A 388 7.84 -4.28 11.83
N ILE A 389 7.08 -5.08 11.06
CA ILE A 389 6.69 -4.76 9.69
C ILE A 389 5.82 -3.49 9.66
N ALA A 390 4.79 -3.38 10.49
CA ALA A 390 3.87 -2.24 10.52
C ALA A 390 4.53 -0.92 10.97
N ARG A 391 5.38 -0.97 12.00
CA ARG A 391 6.10 0.21 12.53
C ARG A 391 7.00 0.86 11.49
N GLN A 392 7.57 0.08 10.58
CA GLN A 392 8.32 0.63 9.46
C GLN A 392 7.42 1.37 8.46
N GLN A 393 6.28 0.78 8.07
CA GLN A 393 5.32 1.42 7.16
C GLN A 393 4.93 2.82 7.68
N ALA A 394 4.68 2.93 8.98
CA ALA A 394 4.40 4.20 9.66
C ALA A 394 5.58 5.19 9.64
N GLN A 395 6.83 4.74 9.82
CA GLN A 395 8.01 5.63 9.75
C GLN A 395 8.28 6.19 8.36
N GLN A 396 7.92 5.44 7.31
CA GLN A 396 8.07 5.89 5.92
C GLN A 396 7.02 6.94 5.57
N GLY A 397 5.74 6.70 5.92
CA GLY A 397 4.65 7.67 5.75
C GLY A 397 4.87 9.00 6.51
N ASN A 398 5.48 8.96 7.70
CA ASN A 398 5.68 10.18 8.49
C ASN A 398 6.75 11.13 7.93
N GLN A 399 7.77 10.63 7.22
CA GLN A 399 8.79 11.48 6.59
C GLN A 399 8.25 12.36 5.46
N GLN A 400 7.16 11.95 4.82
CA GLN A 400 6.50 12.76 3.79
C GLN A 400 5.61 13.87 4.38
N SER A 401 5.22 13.75 5.65
CA SER A 401 4.35 14.73 6.34
C SER A 401 5.11 15.94 6.92
N GLU A 402 6.35 15.77 7.42
CA GLU A 402 7.14 16.90 7.95
C GLU A 402 7.68 17.85 6.86
N ALA A 403 7.73 17.41 5.59
CA ALA A 403 8.12 18.25 4.46
C ALA A 403 7.02 19.25 4.01
N ALA A 404 5.76 19.06 4.45
CA ALA A 404 4.62 19.88 4.04
C ALA A 404 4.26 21.01 5.01
N GLN A 405 4.89 21.09 6.19
CA GLN A 405 4.47 22.00 7.27
C GLN A 405 5.57 22.91 7.84
N SER A 406 6.64 23.15 7.07
CA SER A 406 7.80 23.95 7.47
C SER A 406 7.94 25.29 6.73
N ASP A 407 6.84 26.04 6.55
CA ASP A 407 6.90 27.40 5.97
C ASP A 407 5.79 28.38 6.42
N GLU A 408 5.53 28.53 7.74
CA GLU A 408 4.91 29.77 8.28
C GLU A 408 5.11 30.00 9.81
N ALA A 409 6.32 30.37 10.26
CA ALA A 409 6.51 31.10 11.53
C ALA A 409 7.89 31.79 11.64
N ALA A 410 7.90 33.13 11.69
CA ALA A 410 9.12 33.93 11.87
C ALA A 410 9.64 33.90 13.33
N PRO A 411 10.95 34.09 13.58
CA PRO A 411 11.54 33.91 14.91
C PRO A 411 11.27 35.10 15.84
N SER A 412 11.24 34.82 17.15
CA SER A 412 11.33 35.85 18.19
C SER A 412 12.27 35.41 19.32
N GLU A 413 13.48 35.98 19.33
CA GLU A 413 14.40 35.91 20.46
C GLU A 413 13.80 36.56 21.72
N SER A 414 13.81 35.85 22.84
CA SER A 414 14.39 36.27 24.15
C SER A 414 13.85 35.41 25.30
N GLY A 415 14.70 34.87 26.19
CA GLY A 415 14.13 34.19 27.38
C GLY A 415 14.93 33.28 28.34
N GLN A 416 16.26 33.18 28.29
CA GLN A 416 17.12 32.63 29.38
C GLN A 416 17.07 31.09 29.65
N PRO A 417 18.23 30.40 29.87
CA PRO A 417 18.30 28.94 30.07
C PRO A 417 18.48 28.47 31.53
N ARG A 418 18.06 27.23 31.83
CA ARG A 418 18.45 26.33 32.95
C ARG A 418 17.76 24.96 32.75
N SER A 419 18.28 23.79 33.15
CA SER A 419 19.64 23.33 33.49
C SER A 419 19.60 21.83 33.88
N GLY A 420 20.40 20.97 33.23
CA GLY A 420 20.61 19.56 33.61
C GLY A 420 19.46 18.60 33.24
N GLN A 421 19.67 17.28 33.13
CA GLN A 421 20.89 16.50 33.37
C GLN A 421 20.83 15.13 32.63
N GLU A 422 21.97 14.63 32.15
CA GLU A 422 22.12 13.31 31.51
C GLU A 422 22.16 12.14 32.53
N GLY A 423 21.74 10.95 32.09
CA GLY A 423 22.11 9.63 32.65
C GLY A 423 21.36 9.22 33.94
N ASN A 424 20.98 7.96 34.14
CA ASN A 424 21.76 6.76 33.85
C ASN A 424 20.88 5.49 33.72
N GLN A 425 21.49 4.40 33.26
CA GLN A 425 20.92 3.06 33.13
C GLN A 425 20.77 2.29 34.48
N GLN A 426 20.09 1.13 34.36
CA GLN A 426 20.16 -0.11 35.16
C GLN A 426 19.17 -0.34 36.32
N SER A 427 18.31 -1.36 36.09
CA SER A 427 17.98 -2.52 36.95
C SER A 427 17.89 -2.33 38.47
N ASP A 428 16.72 -2.68 39.04
CA ASP A 428 16.65 -3.92 39.84
C ASP A 428 15.23 -4.45 40.08
N GLN A 429 15.17 -5.68 40.58
CA GLN A 429 14.03 -6.60 40.63
C GLN A 429 13.16 -6.51 41.92
N ALA A 430 11.97 -7.13 41.89
CA ALA A 430 11.15 -7.65 43.02
C ALA A 430 9.84 -6.93 43.49
N ARG A 431 8.76 -7.73 43.46
CA ARG A 431 7.42 -7.70 44.11
C ARG A 431 7.47 -7.55 45.66
N PRO A 432 6.33 -7.58 46.40
CA PRO A 432 5.01 -6.93 46.23
C PRO A 432 4.53 -6.23 47.54
N GLY A 433 3.33 -5.62 47.58
CA GLY A 433 2.77 -5.16 48.86
C GLY A 433 1.41 -4.44 48.81
N ALA A 434 0.36 -5.14 49.24
CA ALA A 434 -1.03 -4.68 49.34
C ALA A 434 -1.24 -3.36 50.11
N ASN A 435 -2.29 -2.61 49.73
CA ASN A 435 -3.24 -2.14 50.76
C ASN A 435 -4.68 -1.97 50.23
N GLN A 436 -5.63 -2.19 51.14
CA GLN A 436 -7.01 -2.54 50.87
C GLN A 436 -7.97 -1.41 51.30
N GLY A 437 -8.97 -1.13 50.47
CA GLY A 437 -10.30 -0.63 50.87
C GLY A 437 -10.43 0.74 51.57
N ASN A 438 -11.24 1.63 50.98
CA ASN A 438 -12.36 2.19 51.75
C ASN A 438 -13.53 2.64 50.85
N ARG A 439 -14.68 1.95 50.95
CA ARG A 439 -15.99 2.48 50.50
C ARG A 439 -16.58 3.25 51.68
N GLN A 440 -17.14 4.46 51.49
CA GLN A 440 -18.51 4.75 51.95
C GLN A 440 -19.09 6.07 51.39
N ALA A 441 -20.32 5.96 50.90
CA ALA A 441 -21.14 6.99 50.29
C ALA A 441 -21.53 8.19 51.19
N GLN A 442 -21.90 9.32 50.56
CA GLN A 442 -22.97 10.19 51.06
C GLN A 442 -23.88 10.67 49.91
N ARG A 443 -25.19 10.79 50.20
CA ARG A 443 -26.28 11.03 49.25
C ARG A 443 -26.65 12.52 49.09
N ASN A 444 -26.95 12.88 47.84
CA ASN A 444 -28.16 13.58 47.37
C ASN A 444 -28.75 14.76 48.19
N VAL A 445 -28.80 15.95 47.58
CA VAL A 445 -29.82 17.00 47.85
C VAL A 445 -30.22 17.67 46.53
N GLU A 446 -31.52 17.88 46.34
CA GLU A 446 -32.14 18.49 45.16
C GLU A 446 -32.86 19.81 45.53
N SER A 447 -33.23 20.62 44.52
CA SER A 447 -34.30 21.64 44.54
C SER A 447 -33.98 23.13 44.80
N SER A 448 -34.02 23.89 43.69
CA SER A 448 -34.82 25.12 43.45
C SER A 448 -34.40 26.52 44.00
N GLY A 449 -34.33 27.51 43.09
CA GLY A 449 -34.35 28.95 43.44
C GLY A 449 -33.94 29.99 42.37
N SER A 450 -34.77 30.22 41.34
CA SER A 450 -34.71 31.41 40.43
C SER A 450 -35.34 32.67 41.09
N PRO A 451 -35.32 33.93 40.56
CA PRO A 451 -35.25 34.35 39.13
C PRO A 451 -34.36 35.62 38.82
N SER A 452 -34.18 36.07 37.56
CA SER A 452 -35.02 37.13 36.93
C SER A 452 -34.61 37.49 35.47
N GLN A 453 -35.57 37.41 34.54
CA GLN A 453 -36.00 38.43 33.53
C GLN A 453 -34.94 39.09 32.58
N ARG A 454 -35.13 39.32 31.26
CA ARG A 454 -36.25 39.30 30.25
C ARG A 454 -35.61 39.52 28.83
N ASN A 455 -36.23 39.51 27.63
CA ASN A 455 -37.63 39.41 27.17
C ASN A 455 -37.78 38.88 25.69
N GLN A 456 -38.71 37.94 25.47
CA GLN A 456 -39.76 37.86 24.41
C GLN A 456 -39.52 37.95 22.87
N ASP A 457 -39.84 36.82 22.22
CA ASP A 457 -40.86 36.62 21.16
C ASP A 457 -40.97 37.54 19.91
N SER A 458 -40.95 36.93 18.71
CA SER A 458 -42.19 36.64 17.93
C SER A 458 -41.93 36.00 16.55
N ARG A 459 -42.95 35.31 16.01
CA ARG A 459 -42.98 34.72 14.66
C ARG A 459 -43.58 35.68 13.61
N ALA A 460 -43.29 35.36 12.34
CA ALA A 460 -44.12 35.54 11.14
C ALA A 460 -44.14 36.89 10.36
N SER A 461 -43.76 36.75 9.08
CA SER A 461 -44.34 37.37 7.86
C SER A 461 -44.17 38.88 7.59
N GLY A 462 -43.71 39.21 6.37
CA GLY A 462 -44.15 40.45 5.69
C GLY A 462 -43.15 41.24 4.83
N GLY A 463 -42.89 40.77 3.60
CA GLY A 463 -42.88 41.62 2.38
C GLY A 463 -41.63 42.41 1.95
N GLY A 464 -41.36 42.41 0.64
CA GLY A 464 -40.91 43.62 -0.07
C GLY A 464 -39.89 43.51 -1.21
N ALA A 465 -40.33 43.14 -2.42
CA ALA A 465 -39.79 43.48 -3.77
C ALA A 465 -38.33 43.10 -4.15
N GLY A 466 -37.99 42.75 -5.39
CA GLY A 466 -38.78 42.52 -6.63
C GLY A 466 -37.86 41.82 -7.67
N GLU A 467 -38.31 40.77 -8.37
CA GLU A 467 -38.99 40.78 -9.70
C GLU A 467 -38.10 41.15 -10.91
N GLY A 468 -38.02 40.25 -11.90
CA GLY A 468 -37.24 40.49 -13.14
C GLY A 468 -36.98 39.31 -14.08
N GLU A 469 -37.96 38.43 -14.32
CA GLU A 469 -38.00 37.54 -15.51
C GLU A 469 -38.21 38.35 -16.82
N PRO A 470 -38.26 37.80 -18.06
CA PRO A 470 -38.29 36.39 -18.52
C PRO A 470 -37.16 36.09 -19.56
N SER A 471 -37.03 34.94 -20.24
CA SER A 471 -38.06 34.27 -21.04
C SER A 471 -37.58 32.98 -21.69
N ASN A 472 -38.52 32.03 -21.77
CA ASN A 472 -38.53 30.94 -22.75
C ASN A 472 -39.94 30.90 -23.34
N GLN A 473 -40.10 30.92 -24.67
CA GLN A 473 -41.44 30.84 -25.27
C GLN A 473 -41.41 30.20 -26.66
N ALA A 474 -42.25 29.17 -26.83
CA ALA A 474 -42.39 28.39 -28.05
C ALA A 474 -43.47 28.96 -28.98
N PHE A 475 -43.38 28.68 -30.28
CA PHE A 475 -44.55 28.43 -31.12
C PHE A 475 -44.24 27.51 -32.32
N ALA A 476 -45.29 27.08 -33.02
CA ALA A 476 -45.31 25.91 -33.89
C ALA A 476 -45.34 26.20 -35.41
N GLY A 477 -45.02 25.17 -36.21
CA GLY A 477 -45.84 24.78 -37.37
C GLY A 477 -45.34 25.04 -38.80
N SER A 478 -45.40 23.98 -39.62
CA SER A 478 -45.77 23.95 -41.05
C SER A 478 -44.84 24.54 -42.14
N GLY A 479 -44.24 23.63 -42.93
CA GLY A 479 -44.50 23.51 -44.39
C GLY A 479 -43.67 24.29 -45.43
N GLY A 480 -43.44 23.66 -46.60
CA GLY A 480 -42.75 24.18 -47.80
C GLY A 480 -41.28 23.73 -47.89
N GLU A 481 -40.80 22.99 -48.90
CA GLU A 481 -40.64 23.33 -50.34
C GLU A 481 -39.71 24.57 -50.52
N ASP A 482 -38.65 24.57 -51.34
CA ASP A 482 -38.36 23.79 -52.56
C ASP A 482 -36.87 23.88 -52.99
N GLN A 483 -36.47 23.01 -53.95
CA GLN A 483 -35.31 23.08 -54.87
C GLN A 483 -33.85 23.07 -54.32
N GLY A 484 -32.89 22.39 -54.96
CA GLY A 484 -32.91 21.83 -56.33
C GLY A 484 -32.03 20.60 -56.60
N ALA A 485 -32.29 20.00 -57.78
CA ALA A 485 -31.54 18.91 -58.42
C ALA A 485 -30.17 19.43 -58.97
N GLU A 486 -29.24 18.67 -59.58
CA GLU A 486 -29.32 17.54 -60.52
C GLU A 486 -28.14 16.55 -60.23
N SER A 487 -28.34 15.24 -60.15
CA SER A 487 -28.49 14.27 -61.25
C SER A 487 -27.34 14.22 -62.27
N ASN A 488 -26.50 13.18 -62.18
CA ASN A 488 -26.19 12.38 -63.37
C ASN A 488 -25.87 10.92 -63.01
N ASN A 489 -26.24 10.00 -63.90
CA ASN A 489 -26.37 8.56 -63.64
C ASN A 489 -25.62 7.73 -64.72
N GLN A 490 -25.39 6.45 -64.41
CA GLN A 490 -24.95 5.36 -65.30
C GLN A 490 -23.42 5.30 -65.60
N SER A 491 -22.78 4.12 -65.71
CA SER A 491 -23.35 2.77 -65.86
C SER A 491 -22.53 1.63 -65.20
N SER A 492 -23.27 0.60 -64.77
CA SER A 492 -22.97 -0.85 -64.84
C SER A 492 -21.68 -1.42 -64.23
N GLY A 493 -21.86 -2.35 -63.29
CA GLY A 493 -20.79 -3.22 -62.81
C GLY A 493 -21.23 -4.15 -61.68
N GLU A 494 -22.17 -5.07 -61.96
CA GLU A 494 -22.48 -6.15 -61.02
C GLU A 494 -21.23 -6.98 -60.70
N ARG A 495 -20.86 -7.04 -59.42
CA ARG A 495 -20.32 -8.24 -58.77
C ARG A 495 -20.33 -8.04 -57.26
N GLU A 496 -21.20 -8.80 -56.62
CA GLU A 496 -21.15 -9.10 -55.20
C GLU A 496 -19.81 -9.76 -54.87
N ILE A 497 -19.05 -9.19 -53.94
CA ILE A 497 -17.87 -9.82 -53.33
C ILE A 497 -18.05 -9.71 -51.82
N GLN A 498 -18.06 -10.85 -51.17
CA GLN A 498 -18.28 -10.99 -49.73
C GLN A 498 -17.14 -10.34 -48.95
N TYR A 499 -17.44 -9.82 -47.76
CA TYR A 499 -16.41 -9.39 -46.81
C TYR A 499 -15.67 -10.63 -46.32
N GLU A 500 -14.40 -10.75 -46.68
CA GLU A 500 -13.49 -11.79 -46.18
C GLU A 500 -12.90 -11.30 -44.85
N ALA A 501 -13.23 -11.99 -43.74
CA ALA A 501 -12.75 -11.65 -42.41
C ALA A 501 -11.27 -12.04 -42.26
N LEU A 502 -10.41 -11.05 -42.02
CA LEU A 502 -8.96 -11.28 -41.98
C LEU A 502 -8.50 -11.69 -40.57
N TYR A 503 -8.37 -13.01 -40.38
CA TYR A 503 -7.60 -13.71 -39.33
C TYR A 503 -7.92 -13.46 -37.85
N SER A 504 -8.52 -14.47 -37.21
CA SER A 504 -8.33 -14.76 -35.78
C SER A 504 -6.97 -15.43 -35.55
N PRO A 505 -6.22 -15.14 -34.47
CA PRO A 505 -4.97 -15.83 -34.16
C PRO A 505 -5.24 -17.24 -33.64
N SER A 506 -5.09 -18.25 -34.51
CA SER A 506 -5.11 -19.66 -34.10
C SER A 506 -3.87 -19.98 -33.25
N GLY A 507 -4.08 -20.39 -32.00
CA GLY A 507 -3.02 -20.93 -31.15
C GLY A 507 -2.33 -22.13 -31.77
N ILE A 508 -1.03 -22.30 -31.49
CA ILE A 508 -0.26 -23.44 -32.00
C ILE A 508 -0.60 -24.69 -31.20
N GLY A 509 -1.40 -25.57 -31.79
CA GLY A 509 -1.57 -26.96 -31.36
C GLY A 509 -2.60 -27.20 -30.26
N GLY A 510 -3.88 -27.25 -30.62
CA GLY A 510 -4.97 -27.74 -29.77
C GLY A 510 -6.20 -28.06 -30.63
N ASP A 511 -6.91 -29.13 -30.31
CA ASP A 511 -8.13 -29.58 -31.02
C ASP A 511 -9.31 -28.65 -30.64
N PRO A 512 -10.08 -28.08 -31.59
CA PRO A 512 -11.12 -27.09 -31.29
C PRO A 512 -12.38 -27.64 -30.58
N ASP A 513 -12.49 -28.95 -30.34
CA ASP A 513 -13.68 -29.60 -29.73
C ASP A 513 -13.60 -29.77 -28.19
N ASN A 514 -12.57 -29.23 -27.53
CA ASN A 514 -12.52 -29.19 -26.06
C ASN A 514 -13.17 -27.91 -25.52
N GLU A 515 -14.44 -28.02 -25.11
CA GLU A 515 -15.00 -27.10 -24.12
C GLU A 515 -14.11 -27.13 -22.85
N ILE A 516 -13.59 -25.97 -22.45
CA ILE A 516 -12.92 -25.82 -21.16
C ILE A 516 -14.02 -25.84 -20.08
N ARG A 517 -14.36 -27.03 -19.62
CA ARG A 517 -15.25 -27.23 -18.49
C ARG A 517 -14.45 -26.92 -17.22
N LEU A 518 -14.75 -25.80 -16.57
CA LEU A 518 -14.25 -25.56 -15.22
C LEU A 518 -14.86 -26.62 -14.30
N GLU A 519 -14.01 -27.43 -13.67
CA GLU A 519 -14.41 -28.38 -12.65
C GLU A 519 -14.64 -27.60 -11.34
N THR A 520 -15.89 -27.27 -11.06
CA THR A 520 -16.31 -26.78 -9.73
C THR A 520 -16.70 -27.97 -8.85
N ASP A 521 -15.80 -28.35 -7.96
CA ASP A 521 -16.12 -28.98 -6.69
C ASP A 521 -15.50 -28.07 -5.62
N PRO A 522 -16.32 -27.48 -4.75
CA PRO A 522 -16.47 -28.10 -3.44
C PRO A 522 -17.92 -28.43 -3.09
N ALA A 523 -18.07 -29.48 -2.28
CA ALA A 523 -19.34 -29.92 -1.76
C ALA A 523 -20.07 -28.83 -0.95
N ASP A 524 -21.40 -28.84 -1.08
CA ASP A 524 -22.38 -28.12 -0.24
C ASP A 524 -22.60 -26.60 -0.44
N ALA A 525 -22.34 -26.07 -1.63
CA ALA A 525 -22.93 -24.80 -2.08
C ALA A 525 -24.15 -25.02 -3.00
N ALA A 526 -25.32 -24.46 -2.63
CA ALA A 526 -26.55 -24.58 -3.42
C ALA A 526 -26.51 -23.75 -4.71
N MET A 527 -26.16 -24.38 -5.82
CA MET A 527 -26.24 -23.84 -7.19
C MET A 527 -27.61 -23.20 -7.47
N THR A 528 -27.66 -21.86 -7.50
CA THR A 528 -28.84 -21.12 -7.97
C THR A 528 -28.67 -20.80 -9.45
N GLU A 529 -29.29 -21.62 -10.30
CA GLU A 529 -29.26 -21.43 -11.75
C GLU A 529 -30.12 -20.22 -12.16
N GLY A 530 -29.46 -19.08 -12.41
CA GLY A 530 -30.07 -17.90 -12.99
C GLY A 530 -30.21 -18.02 -14.50
N GLU A 531 -31.35 -17.61 -15.05
CA GLU A 531 -31.60 -17.68 -16.50
C GLU A 531 -30.81 -16.57 -17.23
N PHE A 532 -29.68 -16.94 -17.82
CA PHE A 532 -28.84 -16.05 -18.63
C PHE A 532 -29.43 -15.90 -20.04
N ASP A 533 -30.14 -14.79 -20.30
CA ASP A 533 -30.48 -14.37 -21.66
C ASP A 533 -29.19 -14.09 -22.47
N ASP A 534 -29.13 -14.61 -23.70
CA ASP A 534 -28.01 -14.42 -24.64
C ASP A 534 -27.67 -12.92 -24.82
N ASN A 535 -26.41 -12.54 -24.58
CA ASN A 535 -25.90 -11.17 -24.80
C ASN A 535 -24.94 -11.09 -25.99
N PRO A 536 -25.43 -11.16 -27.25
CA PRO A 536 -24.59 -11.21 -28.45
C PRO A 536 -23.90 -9.87 -28.82
N LEU A 537 -24.06 -8.82 -28.00
CA LEU A 537 -23.47 -7.49 -28.25
C LEU A 537 -22.65 -6.93 -27.08
N GLY A 538 -22.52 -7.65 -25.96
CA GLY A 538 -21.60 -7.29 -24.88
C GLY A 538 -21.97 -6.02 -24.09
N GLU A 539 -23.23 -5.58 -24.11
CA GLU A 539 -23.69 -4.51 -23.24
C GLU A 539 -24.11 -5.08 -21.88
N SER A 540 -23.30 -4.87 -20.84
CA SER A 540 -23.75 -5.09 -19.46
C SER A 540 -24.77 -4.01 -19.09
N ARG A 541 -25.97 -4.44 -18.65
CA ARG A 541 -27.11 -3.54 -18.38
C ARG A 541 -27.39 -3.26 -16.91
N VAL A 542 -26.53 -3.71 -16.00
CA VAL A 542 -26.62 -3.36 -14.59
C VAL A 542 -25.75 -2.12 -14.34
N SER A 543 -26.39 -0.96 -14.15
CA SER A 543 -25.67 0.25 -13.74
C SER A 543 -25.05 0.03 -12.36
N TYR A 544 -23.78 0.43 -12.21
CA TYR A 544 -23.02 0.31 -10.96
C TYR A 544 -23.77 0.88 -9.75
N ASP A 545 -24.45 2.03 -9.93
CA ASP A 545 -25.27 2.70 -8.90
C ASP A 545 -26.40 1.82 -8.33
N THR A 546 -26.86 0.82 -9.08
CA THR A 546 -27.96 -0.07 -8.66
C THR A 546 -27.46 -1.21 -7.77
N VAL A 547 -26.28 -1.75 -8.06
CA VAL A 547 -25.66 -2.84 -7.28
C VAL A 547 -24.82 -2.33 -6.10
N PHE A 548 -24.29 -1.10 -6.17
CA PHE A 548 -23.46 -0.51 -5.11
C PHE A 548 -24.12 -0.59 -3.73
N SER A 549 -25.42 -0.30 -3.63
CA SER A 549 -26.15 -0.33 -2.36
C SER A 549 -26.38 -1.73 -1.76
N GLU A 550 -26.35 -2.79 -2.58
CA GLU A 550 -26.36 -4.18 -2.12
C GLU A 550 -24.95 -4.60 -1.66
N TYR A 551 -23.92 -4.33 -2.46
CA TYR A 551 -22.53 -4.60 -2.07
C TYR A 551 -22.11 -3.84 -0.81
N GLN A 552 -22.51 -2.58 -0.65
CA GLN A 552 -22.25 -1.78 0.56
C GLN A 552 -22.94 -2.39 1.80
N GLN A 553 -24.12 -3.00 1.66
CA GLN A 553 -24.81 -3.67 2.77
C GLN A 553 -24.21 -5.04 3.10
N VAL A 554 -23.70 -5.78 2.11
CA VAL A 554 -22.98 -7.04 2.32
C VAL A 554 -21.61 -6.77 2.96
N ALA A 555 -20.87 -5.78 2.46
CA ALA A 555 -19.59 -5.36 3.02
C ALA A 555 -19.76 -4.86 4.47
N ASN A 556 -20.70 -3.95 4.75
CA ASN A 556 -20.94 -3.50 6.13
C ASN A 556 -21.36 -4.63 7.08
N ARG A 557 -22.03 -5.67 6.59
CA ARG A 557 -22.38 -6.84 7.40
C ARG A 557 -21.18 -7.73 7.69
N ALA A 558 -20.31 -7.97 6.69
CA ALA A 558 -19.06 -8.68 6.88
C ALA A 558 -18.12 -7.95 7.86
N LEU A 559 -18.04 -6.62 7.77
CA LEU A 559 -17.30 -5.75 8.71
C LEU A 559 -17.88 -5.70 10.13
N GLU A 560 -19.08 -6.26 10.34
CA GLU A 560 -19.71 -6.44 11.67
C GLU A 560 -19.67 -7.91 12.15
N SER A 561 -19.35 -8.89 11.28
CA SER A 561 -19.31 -10.32 11.62
C SER A 561 -17.91 -10.92 11.71
N ASP A 562 -16.96 -10.45 10.89
CA ASP A 562 -15.56 -10.90 10.93
C ASP A 562 -14.69 -9.92 11.71
N TYR A 563 -13.71 -10.45 12.45
CA TYR A 563 -12.75 -9.65 13.23
C TYR A 563 -11.78 -8.93 12.30
N VAL A 564 -12.09 -7.68 11.93
CA VAL A 564 -11.17 -6.80 11.22
C VAL A 564 -10.24 -6.14 12.24
N PRO A 565 -8.91 -6.40 12.20
CA PRO A 565 -7.95 -5.78 13.11
C PRO A 565 -8.06 -4.26 13.10
N LEU A 566 -7.92 -3.64 14.27
CA LEU A 566 -8.24 -2.22 14.48
C LEU A 566 -7.53 -1.27 13.49
N GLY A 567 -6.30 -1.58 13.07
CA GLY A 567 -5.56 -0.82 12.06
C GLY A 567 -6.12 -0.90 10.64
N MET A 568 -6.72 -2.04 10.24
CA MET A 568 -7.31 -2.21 8.91
C MET A 568 -8.69 -1.54 8.77
N ARG A 569 -9.40 -1.29 9.88
CA ARG A 569 -10.76 -0.72 9.85
C ARG A 569 -10.85 0.64 9.17
N ASP A 570 -9.82 1.47 9.31
CA ASP A 570 -9.76 2.78 8.67
C ASP A 570 -9.32 2.69 7.19
N VAL A 571 -8.41 1.78 6.85
CA VAL A 571 -8.01 1.50 5.45
C VAL A 571 -9.19 0.97 4.63
N VAL A 572 -9.92 0.00 5.16
CA VAL A 572 -11.10 -0.58 4.49
C VAL A 572 -12.23 0.46 4.38
N ARG A 573 -12.43 1.29 5.41
CA ARG A 573 -13.37 2.42 5.35
C ARG A 573 -12.98 3.40 4.23
N GLU A 574 -11.72 3.80 4.14
CA GLU A 574 -11.26 4.75 3.13
C GLU A 574 -11.35 4.17 1.71
N TYR A 575 -11.05 2.88 1.52
CA TYR A 575 -11.28 2.17 0.26
C TYR A 575 -12.75 2.21 -0.18
N PHE A 576 -13.69 1.81 0.69
CA PHE A 576 -15.12 1.83 0.33
C PHE A 576 -15.71 3.24 0.21
N THR A 577 -15.22 4.23 0.97
CA THR A 577 -15.59 5.64 0.77
C THR A 577 -15.05 6.19 -0.55
N SER A 578 -13.85 5.77 -1.01
CA SER A 578 -13.32 6.17 -2.32
C SER A 578 -14.12 5.65 -3.51
N LEU A 579 -14.95 4.62 -3.30
CA LEU A 579 -15.83 3.99 -4.29
C LEU A 579 -17.26 4.56 -4.29
N GLU A 580 -17.61 5.48 -3.37
CA GLU A 580 -18.94 6.12 -3.39
C GLU A 580 -19.08 7.07 -4.60
N PRO A 581 -20.12 6.89 -5.45
CA PRO A 581 -20.34 7.76 -6.60
C PRO A 581 -20.95 9.12 -6.18
N GLY A 582 -20.11 10.05 -5.71
CA GLY A 582 -20.51 11.47 -5.57
C GLY A 582 -19.78 12.28 -4.50
N GLY A 583 -18.53 12.67 -4.77
CA GLY A 583 -17.82 13.80 -4.13
C GLY A 583 -17.53 14.92 -5.12
#